data_AF-A0A3P7H2N4-F1
#
_entry.id   AF-A0A3P7H2N4-F1
#
_cell.length_a   1.000
_cell.length_b   1.000
_cell.length_c   1.000
_cell.angle_alpha   90.00
_cell.angle_beta   90.00
_cell.angle_gamma   90.00
#
_symmetry.space_group_name_H-M   'P 1'
#
loop_
_entity.id
_entity.type
_entity.pdbx_description
1 polymer ?
#
loop_
_entity_poly.entity_id
_entity_poly.type
_entity_poly.pdbx_seq_one_letter_code
_entity_poly.pdbx_strand_id
1 'polypeptide(L)'
;MYNWEIACGSYIARNSEESVNFLRKFAEYENKLPNSFHGRDNGTIHFYLFENATERVPAIIRKCHSLWQRSKGFSDLFAAEACIRILLSQNIRLIPRIKIMRKGEAWVRDAFLTRGMWSWKSDFMLHGLKHQSLVTGNL
;
A
#
# COMPACT_ATOMS: atom_id res chain seq x y z
N MET A 1 3.37 11.39 -13.01
CA MET A 1 2.43 10.76 -12.06
C MET A 1 3.23 9.84 -11.16
N TYR A 2 3.40 10.21 -9.90
CA TYR A 2 4.20 9.47 -8.93
C TYR A 2 3.27 9.05 -7.78
N ASN A 3 2.80 7.80 -7.79
CA ASN A 3 2.22 7.22 -6.58
C ASN A 3 3.37 6.70 -5.69
N TRP A 4 3.37 7.11 -4.44
CA TRP A 4 4.31 6.59 -3.45
C TRP A 4 3.78 5.33 -2.79
N GLU A 5 2.55 4.96 -3.10
CA GLU A 5 1.84 3.79 -2.62
C GLU A 5 2.61 2.46 -2.65
N ILE A 6 2.49 1.67 -1.58
CA ILE A 6 2.71 0.23 -1.53
C ILE A 6 1.36 -0.42 -1.82
N ALA A 7 1.28 -1.22 -2.88
CA ALA A 7 0.03 -1.88 -3.24
C ALA A 7 -0.31 -3.00 -2.25
N CYS A 8 -1.53 -3.00 -1.71
CA CYS A 8 -2.13 -4.06 -0.92
C CYS A 8 -3.08 -4.95 -1.73
N GLY A 9 -3.42 -4.57 -2.96
CA GLY A 9 -4.28 -5.38 -3.83
C GLY A 9 -3.66 -6.73 -4.26
N SER A 10 -2.35 -6.93 -4.08
CA SER A 10 -1.69 -8.21 -4.31
C SER A 10 -0.42 -8.33 -3.48
N TYR A 11 -0.36 -9.38 -2.66
CA TYR A 11 0.80 -9.73 -1.84
C TYR A 11 0.83 -11.24 -1.59
N ILE A 12 1.98 -11.74 -1.16
CA ILE A 12 2.14 -13.14 -0.70
C ILE A 12 2.49 -13.09 0.78
N ALA A 13 1.71 -13.79 1.59
CA ALA A 13 2.00 -14.01 3.00
C ALA A 13 2.36 -15.50 3.19
N ARG A 14 3.43 -15.76 3.94
CA ARG A 14 3.77 -17.14 4.32
C ARG A 14 2.66 -17.69 5.22
N ASN A 15 2.32 -18.97 5.10
CA ASN A 15 1.46 -19.60 6.10
C ASN A 15 2.25 -19.80 7.40
N SER A 16 2.21 -18.81 8.29
CA SER A 16 2.83 -18.86 9.61
C SER A 16 2.02 -18.03 10.60
N GLU A 17 2.20 -18.31 11.89
CA GLU A 17 1.53 -17.58 12.97
C GLU A 17 1.83 -16.08 12.90
N GLU A 18 3.06 -15.70 12.54
CA GLU A 18 3.45 -14.29 12.45
C GLU A 18 2.75 -13.57 11.31
N SER A 19 2.58 -14.22 10.15
CA SER A 19 1.84 -13.63 9.02
C SER A 19 0.34 -13.51 9.34
N VAL A 20 -0.24 -14.51 10.00
CA VAL A 20 -1.64 -14.44 10.46
C VAL A 20 -1.83 -13.30 11.45
N ASN A 21 -0.94 -13.17 12.44
CA ASN A 21 -1.00 -12.10 13.44
C ASN A 21 -0.76 -10.71 12.82
N PHE A 22 0.14 -10.60 11.84
CA PHE A 22 0.32 -9.36 11.07
C PHE A 22 -0.98 -8.96 10.36
N LEU A 23 -1.62 -9.88 9.63
CA LEU A 23 -2.83 -9.58 8.88
C LEU A 23 -4.01 -9.20 9.79
N ARG A 24 -4.16 -9.87 10.94
CA ARG A 24 -5.19 -9.49 11.95
C ARG A 24 -4.97 -8.08 12.48
N LYS A 25 -3.74 -7.76 12.91
CA LYS A 25 -3.39 -6.42 13.41
C LYS A 25 -3.55 -5.34 12.33
N PHE A 26 -3.23 -5.67 11.08
CA PHE A 26 -3.45 -4.76 9.96
C PHE A 26 -4.94 -4.49 9.74
N ALA A 27 -5.79 -5.53 9.82
CA ALA A 27 -7.24 -5.36 9.75
C ALA A 27 -7.79 -4.52 10.92
N GLU A 28 -7.33 -4.76 12.15
CA GLU A 28 -7.71 -3.97 13.33
C GLU A 28 -7.31 -2.49 13.22
N TYR A 29 -6.30 -2.18 12.39
CA TYR A 29 -5.86 -0.81 12.13
C TYR A 29 -6.94 0.04 11.43
N GLU A 30 -7.98 -0.56 10.86
CA GLU A 30 -9.16 0.15 10.34
C GLU A 30 -9.76 1.11 11.40
N ASN A 31 -9.69 0.74 12.69
CA ASN A 31 -10.18 1.57 13.80
C ASN A 31 -9.31 2.80 14.11
N LYS A 32 -8.15 2.93 13.45
CA LYS A 32 -7.19 4.05 13.64
C LYS A 32 -7.11 4.97 12.44
N LEU A 33 -7.90 4.72 11.39
CA LEU A 33 -7.89 5.53 10.18
C LEU A 33 -8.37 6.95 10.47
N PRO A 34 -7.80 7.97 9.81
CA PRO A 34 -8.29 9.32 9.95
C PRO A 34 -9.64 9.49 9.23
N ASN A 35 -10.48 10.39 9.73
CA ASN A 35 -11.75 10.80 9.10
C ASN A 35 -11.54 11.71 7.87
N SER A 36 -10.49 11.47 7.10
CA SER A 36 -10.06 12.21 5.92
C SER A 36 -9.90 11.24 4.74
N PHE A 37 -9.53 11.73 3.55
CA PHE A 37 -9.21 10.83 2.45
C PHE A 37 -7.94 10.03 2.76
N HIS A 38 -8.09 8.73 3.08
CA HIS A 38 -7.00 7.94 3.65
C HIS A 38 -6.44 6.84 2.72
N GLY A 39 -7.03 6.62 1.54
CA GLY A 39 -6.51 5.65 0.55
C GLY A 39 -6.74 4.19 0.89
N ARG A 40 -7.64 3.88 1.84
CA ARG A 40 -7.95 2.52 2.31
C ARG A 40 -6.68 1.74 2.70
N ASP A 41 -6.64 0.44 2.44
CA ASP A 41 -5.54 -0.47 2.74
C ASP A 41 -4.20 0.00 2.15
N ASN A 42 -4.20 0.40 0.87
CA ASN A 42 -3.01 0.87 0.17
C ASN A 42 -2.39 2.12 0.84
N GLY A 43 -3.20 3.09 1.28
CA GLY A 43 -2.70 4.24 2.02
C GLY A 43 -2.23 3.85 3.44
N THR A 44 -2.99 2.99 4.10
CA THR A 44 -2.82 2.59 5.51
C THR A 44 -1.56 1.77 5.77
N ILE A 45 -1.21 0.86 4.86
CA ILE A 45 -0.10 -0.09 5.06
C ILE A 45 1.21 0.61 5.42
N HIS A 46 1.45 1.81 4.90
CA HIS A 46 2.66 2.56 5.20
C HIS A 46 2.78 2.95 6.67
N PHE A 47 1.69 3.49 7.23
CA PHE A 47 1.63 3.90 8.63
C PHE A 47 1.66 2.69 9.55
N TYR A 48 0.87 1.67 9.22
CA TYR A 48 0.86 0.41 9.96
C TYR A 48 2.24 -0.26 10.01
N LEU A 49 2.92 -0.38 8.86
CA LEU A 49 4.26 -0.96 8.79
C LEU A 49 5.25 -0.22 9.69
N PHE A 50 5.22 1.12 9.68
CA PHE A 50 6.15 1.90 10.47
C PHE A 50 5.86 1.79 11.98
N GLU A 51 4.60 1.95 12.37
CA GLU A 51 4.18 1.90 13.78
C GLU A 51 4.33 0.51 14.40
N ASN A 52 4.06 -0.55 13.63
CA ASN A 52 4.22 -1.91 14.11
C ASN A 52 5.69 -2.35 14.18
N ALA A 53 6.61 -1.60 13.56
CA ALA A 53 8.03 -1.93 13.50
C ALA A 53 8.85 -1.37 14.67
N THR A 54 8.32 -0.41 15.44
CA THR A 54 9.02 0.18 16.58
C THR A 54 8.08 0.56 17.70
N GLU A 55 8.45 0.20 18.92
CA GLU A 55 7.78 0.69 20.14
C GLU A 55 8.07 2.18 20.38
N ARG A 56 9.19 2.69 19.86
CA ARG A 56 9.55 4.11 19.91
C ARG A 56 9.18 4.78 18.62
N VAL A 57 7.95 5.28 18.58
CA VAL A 57 7.44 6.08 17.48
C VAL A 57 8.07 7.48 17.53
N PRO A 58 8.99 7.85 16.62
CA PRO A 58 9.69 9.11 16.74
C PRO A 58 8.73 10.28 16.47
N ALA A 59 8.98 11.42 17.11
CA ALA A 59 8.16 12.63 17.00
C ALA A 59 7.87 13.05 15.54
N ILE A 60 8.77 12.70 14.60
CA ILE A 60 8.66 13.01 13.18
C ILE A 60 7.44 12.35 12.50
N ILE A 61 6.95 11.20 12.99
CA ILE A 61 5.77 10.56 12.42
C ILE A 61 4.54 11.48 12.49
N ARG A 62 4.49 12.37 13.50
CA ARG A 62 3.37 13.29 13.71
C ARG A 62 3.18 14.22 12.51
N LYS A 63 4.26 14.55 11.79
CA LYS A 63 4.17 15.33 10.55
C LYS A 63 3.49 14.53 9.45
N CYS A 64 3.85 13.26 9.27
CA CYS A 64 3.22 12.40 8.27
C CYS A 64 1.74 12.13 8.61
N HIS A 65 1.42 11.88 9.89
CA HIS A 65 0.04 11.78 10.37
C HIS A 65 -0.76 13.04 10.13
N SER A 66 -0.18 14.21 10.38
CA SER A 66 -0.84 15.49 10.13
C SER A 66 -1.16 15.72 8.65
N LEU A 67 -0.32 15.23 7.74
CA LEU A 67 -0.63 15.24 6.30
C LEU A 67 -1.78 14.29 5.99
N TRP A 68 -1.74 13.07 6.53
CA TRP A 68 -2.76 12.05 6.32
C TRP A 68 -4.14 12.50 6.82
N GLN A 69 -4.20 13.04 8.05
CA GLN A 69 -5.40 13.57 8.68
C GLN A 69 -6.05 14.75 7.93
N ARG A 70 -5.28 15.47 7.11
CA ARG A 70 -5.78 16.63 6.33
C ARG A 70 -6.00 16.31 4.85
N SER A 71 -5.75 15.08 4.44
CA SER A 71 -5.84 14.65 3.06
C SER A 71 -7.28 14.75 2.53
N LYS A 72 -7.44 15.37 1.35
CA LYS A 72 -8.74 15.53 0.67
C LYS A 72 -8.84 14.70 -0.60
N GLY A 73 -7.75 14.09 -1.05
CA GLY A 73 -7.70 13.29 -2.26
C GLY A 73 -6.33 12.67 -2.50
N PHE A 74 -6.16 12.05 -3.66
CA PHE A 74 -4.93 11.32 -4.00
C PHE A 74 -3.66 12.16 -3.93
N SER A 75 -3.71 13.44 -4.33
CA SER A 75 -2.52 14.31 -4.27
C SER A 75 -2.02 14.53 -2.84
N ASP A 76 -2.93 14.79 -1.90
CA ASP A 76 -2.56 14.97 -0.48
C ASP A 76 -2.12 13.64 0.15
N LEU A 77 -2.81 12.55 -0.20
CA LEU A 77 -2.45 11.21 0.25
C LEU A 77 -1.04 10.84 -0.20
N PHE A 78 -0.67 11.08 -1.46
CA PHE A 78 0.67 10.80 -1.97
C PHE A 78 1.75 11.60 -1.23
N ALA A 79 1.45 12.82 -0.76
CA ALA A 79 2.37 13.57 0.10
C ALA A 79 2.54 12.91 1.48
N ALA A 80 1.44 12.42 2.08
CA ALA A 80 1.50 11.67 3.32
C ALA A 80 2.28 10.35 3.17
N GLU A 81 2.03 9.59 2.11
CA GLU A 81 2.73 8.36 1.74
C GLU A 81 4.23 8.61 1.52
N ALA A 82 4.59 9.66 0.78
CA ALA A 82 5.99 10.02 0.57
C ALA A 82 6.70 10.31 1.90
N CYS A 83 6.04 11.06 2.80
CA CYS A 83 6.57 11.38 4.12
C CYS A 83 6.90 10.10 4.92
N ILE A 84 5.93 9.19 5.04
CA ILE A 84 6.11 7.96 5.83
C ILE A 84 7.04 6.96 5.14
N ARG A 85 7.12 6.94 3.81
CA ARG A 85 8.07 6.10 3.06
C ARG A 85 9.51 6.51 3.26
N ILE A 86 9.81 7.81 3.38
CA ILE A 86 11.15 8.27 3.73
C ILE A 86 11.56 7.69 5.09
N LEU A 87 10.65 7.75 6.07
CA LEU A 87 10.89 7.18 7.40
C LEU A 87 11.07 5.66 7.36
N LEU A 88 10.20 4.93 6.64
CA LEU A 88 10.34 3.48 6.44
C LEU A 88 11.67 3.11 5.77
N SER A 89 12.09 3.84 4.73
CA SER A 89 13.35 3.56 4.03
C SER A 89 14.58 3.79 4.92
N GLN A 90 14.57 4.84 5.74
CA GLN A 90 15.62 5.08 6.74
C GLN A 90 15.67 4.00 7.82
N ASN A 91 14.54 3.32 8.06
CA ASN A 91 14.36 2.37 9.14
C ASN A 91 13.98 0.96 8.64
N ILE A 92 14.38 0.59 7.42
CA ILE A 92 13.94 -0.65 6.76
C ILE A 92 14.31 -1.91 7.57
N ARG A 93 15.38 -1.82 8.38
CA ARG A 93 15.83 -2.87 9.30
C ARG A 93 14.80 -3.21 10.38
N LEU A 94 13.83 -2.33 10.65
CA LEU A 94 12.77 -2.54 11.64
C LEU A 94 11.67 -3.49 11.14
N ILE A 95 11.57 -3.74 9.82
CA ILE A 95 10.62 -4.69 9.24
C ILE A 95 11.32 -5.86 8.54
N PRO A 96 12.21 -6.61 9.22
CA PRO A 96 13.13 -7.55 8.58
C PRO A 96 12.45 -8.71 7.86
N ARG A 97 11.19 -9.02 8.20
CA ARG A 97 10.42 -10.13 7.62
C ARG A 97 9.51 -9.70 6.46
N ILE A 98 9.55 -8.43 6.05
CA ILE A 98 8.69 -7.87 5.00
C ILE A 98 9.56 -7.35 3.86
N LYS A 99 9.33 -7.84 2.65
CA LYS A 99 9.99 -7.36 1.43
C LYS A 99 9.00 -6.54 0.60
N ILE A 100 9.26 -5.25 0.47
CA ILE A 100 8.54 -4.36 -0.45
C ILE A 100 9.28 -4.35 -1.77
N MET A 101 8.62 -4.76 -2.86
CA MET A 101 9.21 -4.77 -4.20
C MET A 101 9.36 -3.32 -4.73
N ARG A 102 10.42 -3.07 -5.50
CA ARG A 102 10.61 -1.75 -6.13
C ARG A 102 9.58 -1.57 -7.25
N LYS A 103 9.30 -0.30 -7.59
CA LYS A 103 8.44 0.03 -8.73
C LYS A 103 9.06 -0.56 -10.01
N GLY A 104 8.26 -1.28 -10.79
CA GLY A 104 8.71 -1.97 -12.01
C GLY A 104 9.31 -3.36 -11.79
N GLU A 105 9.55 -3.79 -10.54
CA GLU A 105 10.07 -5.13 -10.21
C GLU A 105 8.99 -6.07 -9.62
N ALA A 106 7.80 -5.53 -9.31
CA ALA A 106 6.68 -6.31 -8.78
C ALA A 106 5.93 -7.08 -9.89
N TRP A 107 5.16 -8.11 -9.51
CA TRP A 107 4.40 -8.94 -10.45
C TRP A 107 3.04 -8.35 -10.85
N VAL A 108 2.59 -7.29 -10.18
CA VAL A 108 1.36 -6.57 -10.52
C VAL A 108 1.68 -5.15 -10.93
N ARG A 109 1.10 -4.71 -12.04
CA ARG A 109 1.18 -3.34 -12.53
C ARG A 109 -0.21 -2.79 -12.80
N ASP A 110 -0.42 -1.52 -12.46
CA ASP A 110 -1.63 -0.81 -12.83
C ASP A 110 -1.79 -0.71 -14.35
N ALA A 111 -2.93 -1.18 -14.87
CA ALA A 111 -3.24 -1.17 -16.29
C ALA A 111 -3.28 0.24 -16.87
N PHE A 112 -3.76 1.21 -16.10
CA PHE A 112 -3.98 2.57 -16.58
C PHE A 112 -2.66 3.28 -16.98
N LEU A 113 -1.51 2.85 -16.43
CA LEU A 113 -0.18 3.36 -16.79
C LEU A 113 0.15 3.19 -18.27
N THR A 114 -0.37 2.13 -18.90
CA THR A 114 -0.13 1.79 -20.31
C THR A 114 -1.43 1.65 -21.10
N ARG A 115 -2.53 2.24 -20.60
CA ARG A 115 -3.87 2.09 -21.20
C ARG A 115 -4.27 0.62 -21.44
N GLY A 116 -3.88 -0.26 -20.52
CA GLY A 116 -4.17 -1.70 -20.59
C GLY A 116 -3.27 -2.52 -21.52
N MET A 117 -2.25 -1.93 -22.15
CA MET A 117 -1.31 -2.70 -22.97
C MET A 117 -0.50 -3.68 -22.11
N TRP A 118 -0.41 -4.92 -22.60
CA TRP A 118 0.34 -6.02 -22.01
C TRP A 118 1.75 -6.14 -22.62
N SER A 119 2.74 -6.39 -21.77
CA SER A 119 4.12 -6.69 -22.14
C SER A 119 4.47 -8.12 -21.78
N TRP A 120 4.70 -8.95 -22.80
CA TRP A 120 5.13 -10.34 -22.63
C TRP A 120 6.46 -10.51 -21.89
N LYS A 121 7.28 -9.46 -21.86
CA LYS A 121 8.61 -9.50 -21.23
C LYS A 121 8.59 -9.18 -19.74
N SER A 122 7.57 -8.46 -19.25
CA SER A 122 7.60 -7.86 -17.92
C SER A 122 6.31 -8.01 -17.14
N ASP A 123 5.16 -8.16 -17.81
CA ASP A 123 3.88 -8.26 -17.11
C ASP A 123 3.57 -9.71 -16.74
N PHE A 124 3.19 -9.89 -15.47
CA PHE A 124 2.61 -11.12 -14.96
C PHE A 124 1.12 -10.95 -14.62
N MET A 125 0.74 -9.77 -14.12
CA MET A 125 -0.64 -9.43 -13.81
C MET A 125 -0.89 -7.92 -13.99
N LEU A 126 -2.04 -7.56 -14.55
CA LEU A 126 -2.51 -6.18 -14.62
C LEU A 126 -3.60 -5.94 -13.57
N HIS A 127 -3.38 -4.95 -12.71
CA HIS A 127 -4.39 -4.47 -11.77
C HIS A 127 -5.35 -3.49 -12.46
N GLY A 128 -6.61 -3.50 -12.01
CA GLY A 128 -7.61 -2.52 -12.44
C GLY A 128 -8.25 -2.81 -13.79
N LEU A 129 -8.03 -3.99 -14.38
CA LEU A 129 -8.85 -4.47 -15.49
C LEU A 129 -10.24 -4.81 -14.97
N LYS A 130 -11.21 -3.92 -15.23
CA LYS A 130 -12.61 -4.10 -14.86
C LYS A 130 -13.44 -4.10 -16.13
N HIS A 131 -14.22 -5.15 -16.34
CA HIS A 131 -15.28 -5.12 -17.34
C HIS A 131 -16.45 -4.30 -16.78
N GLN A 132 -17.06 -3.43 -17.58
CA GLN A 132 -18.19 -2.59 -17.16
C GLN A 132 -19.47 -3.40 -16.83
N SER A 133 -19.50 -4.69 -17.14
CA SER A 133 -20.64 -5.58 -16.99
C SER A 133 -20.16 -7.03 -17.07
N LEU A 134 -20.59 -7.89 -16.16
CA LEU A 134 -20.51 -9.33 -16.38
C LEU A 134 -21.43 -9.62 -17.57
N VAL A 135 -20.88 -9.96 -18.73
CA VAL A 135 -21.70 -10.57 -19.77
C VAL A 135 -22.16 -11.90 -19.19
N THR A 136 -23.40 -12.00 -18.74
CA THR A 136 -24.06 -13.30 -18.54
C THR A 136 -24.26 -13.89 -19.93
N GLY A 137 -23.17 -14.37 -20.53
CA GLY A 137 -23.23 -15.17 -21.73
C GLY A 137 -23.86 -16.49 -21.33
N ASN A 138 -25.03 -16.78 -21.90
CA ASN A 138 -25.56 -18.14 -21.89
C ASN A 138 -24.52 -19.03 -22.57
N LEU A 139 -23.79 -19.80 -21.76
CA LEU A 139 -23.08 -21.01 -22.19
C LEU A 139 -24.09 -22.11 -22.45
#